data_AF-A0A9E7KTX3-F1
#
_entry.id   AF-A0A9E7KTX3-F1
#
_cell.length_a   1.000
_cell.length_b   1.000
_cell.length_c   1.000
_cell.angle_alpha   90.00
_cell.angle_beta   90.00
_cell.angle_gamma   90.00
#
_symmetry.space_group_name_H-M   'P 1'
#
loop_
_entity.id
_entity.type
_entity.pdbx_description
1 polymer ?
#
loop_
_entity_poly.entity_id
_entity_poly.type
_entity_poly.pdbx_seq_one_letter_code
_entity_poly.pdbx_strand_id
1 'polypeptide(L)'
;MALRSLDNALPTSMERPRKVAKVATPPPPAAAKKPAPAALPPDSRVSEEKAPPPPAVEQSVEYVASEELKPLSDPHTKLAVLLDELSSEDWMSVCQALNDLRRMALHHSSYLVPILGNVAEVIVKAMKSPRSALCKTSIMASTDIFHSFGHLLLSTTEENAFDQLLLQLLLKASQDKRFVCEEAEKAIEKMAISTSPLPLLKKLQSYVHHANLRVRAKAAVAMSKCVSKMGIEVMKEFGLAALLQMAAELLNDRLPEAREAARSMIYSIYGEFSKDSGLKNDDDASSAAESWQNLCSSSLAPIAAQLVAKIVSL
;
A
#
# COMPACT_ATOMS: atom_id res chain seq x y z
N MET A 1 -24.85 5.65 43.34
CA MET A 1 -24.56 5.91 41.91
C MET A 1 -24.08 7.34 41.79
N ALA A 2 -22.80 7.53 41.51
CA ALA A 2 -22.19 8.84 41.34
C ALA A 2 -21.18 8.74 40.21
N LEU A 3 -21.44 9.51 39.15
CA LEU A 3 -20.56 9.73 38.00
C LEU A 3 -19.29 10.43 38.49
N ARG A 4 -18.12 9.84 38.25
CA ARG A 4 -16.84 10.52 38.39
C ARG A 4 -16.31 10.85 37.00
N SER A 5 -16.26 12.15 36.72
CA SER A 5 -15.54 12.76 35.60
C SER A 5 -14.06 12.40 35.67
N LEU A 6 -13.48 12.00 34.55
CA LEU A 6 -12.03 11.90 34.38
C LEU A 6 -11.59 13.12 33.56
N ASP A 7 -11.16 14.16 34.27
CA ASP A 7 -10.35 15.24 33.72
C ASP A 7 -8.98 14.68 33.32
N ASN A 8 -8.66 14.72 32.03
CA ASN A 8 -7.30 14.56 31.53
C ASN A 8 -6.83 15.91 30.97
N ALA A 9 -6.28 16.74 31.86
CA ALA A 9 -5.53 17.93 31.48
C ALA A 9 -4.11 17.55 31.04
N LEU A 10 -3.71 18.03 29.86
CA LEU A 10 -2.36 17.94 29.28
C LEU A 10 -1.35 18.79 30.08
N PRO A 11 -0.09 18.37 30.25
CA PRO A 11 0.99 19.27 30.62
C PRO A 11 1.54 20.02 29.39
N THR A 12 1.78 21.30 29.61
CA THR A 12 2.27 22.32 28.68
C THR A 12 3.74 22.17 28.27
N SER A 13 4.04 22.81 27.14
CA SER A 13 5.28 22.87 26.36
C SER A 13 6.59 23.14 27.12
N MET A 14 7.68 22.49 26.67
CA MET A 14 9.06 22.99 26.82
C MET A 14 9.66 23.29 25.44
N GLU A 15 10.11 24.54 25.29
CA GLU A 15 10.66 25.16 24.07
C GLU A 15 12.12 24.74 23.82
N ARG A 16 12.51 24.48 22.55
CA ARG A 16 13.87 24.06 22.16
C ARG A 16 14.56 25.15 21.32
N PRO A 17 15.83 25.52 21.56
CA PRO A 17 16.44 26.69 20.90
C PRO A 17 16.86 26.44 19.44
N ARG A 18 16.69 27.46 18.60
CA ARG A 18 17.03 27.51 17.16
C ARG A 18 18.56 27.59 16.94
N LYS A 19 19.09 26.81 15.99
CA LYS A 19 20.48 26.95 15.47
C LYS A 19 20.49 27.84 14.23
N VAL A 20 21.41 28.82 14.22
CA VAL A 20 21.69 29.74 13.09
C VAL A 20 22.89 29.22 12.30
N ALA A 21 22.81 29.29 10.96
CA ALA A 21 23.86 28.89 10.03
C ALA A 21 24.95 29.97 9.86
N LYS A 22 26.19 29.57 9.57
CA LYS A 22 27.29 30.47 9.15
C LYS A 22 28.09 29.86 8.00
N VAL A 23 28.40 30.71 7.02
CA VAL A 23 29.01 30.47 5.69
C VAL A 23 30.55 30.39 5.77
N ALA A 24 31.17 29.74 4.77
CA ALA A 24 32.57 29.33 4.64
C ALA A 24 33.55 30.37 4.04
N THR A 25 34.87 30.16 4.23
CA THR A 25 35.99 30.66 3.37
C THR A 25 37.28 29.79 3.52
N PRO A 26 38.23 29.79 2.54
CA PRO A 26 39.17 28.70 2.20
C PRO A 26 40.66 28.87 2.68
N PRO A 27 41.60 27.91 2.44
CA PRO A 27 42.93 27.85 3.07
C PRO A 27 44.12 28.23 2.16
N PRO A 28 45.32 28.53 2.73
CA PRO A 28 46.61 28.28 2.02
C PRO A 28 47.77 27.80 2.99
N PRO A 29 49.08 27.68 2.61
CA PRO A 29 49.77 26.39 2.37
C PRO A 29 51.08 26.15 3.20
N ALA A 30 51.79 25.06 2.88
CA ALA A 30 52.87 24.35 3.63
C ALA A 30 54.27 25.01 3.79
N ALA A 31 55.04 24.62 4.84
CA ALA A 31 56.53 24.59 4.85
C ALA A 31 57.20 23.83 6.06
N ALA A 32 58.04 22.84 5.73
CA ALA A 32 59.39 22.44 6.20
C ALA A 32 59.87 22.25 7.68
N LYS A 33 60.20 20.97 8.01
CA LYS A 33 61.47 20.34 8.53
C LYS A 33 62.17 20.66 9.91
N LYS A 34 62.25 19.57 10.75
CA LYS A 34 63.40 18.90 11.47
C LYS A 34 64.10 19.55 12.71
N PRO A 35 64.92 18.83 13.56
CA PRO A 35 65.03 17.37 13.91
C PRO A 35 65.29 16.99 15.43
N ALA A 36 65.06 15.70 15.79
CA ALA A 36 65.75 14.68 16.69
C ALA A 36 66.39 15.07 18.08
N PRO A 37 66.56 14.16 19.10
CA PRO A 37 67.19 12.81 19.06
C PRO A 37 66.48 11.68 19.86
N ALA A 38 66.41 10.42 19.39
CA ALA A 38 67.36 9.28 19.46
C ALA A 38 67.36 8.46 20.77
N ALA A 39 66.80 7.24 20.71
CA ALA A 39 67.21 6.05 21.47
C ALA A 39 66.63 4.77 20.81
N LEU A 40 67.43 3.71 20.70
CA LEU A 40 67.14 2.34 20.21
C LEU A 40 67.66 1.33 21.26
N PRO A 41 67.42 0.00 21.14
CA PRO A 41 66.26 -0.82 21.54
C PRO A 41 66.73 -1.84 22.64
N PRO A 42 66.14 -3.03 22.99
CA PRO A 42 65.38 -4.08 22.25
C PRO A 42 63.98 -4.32 22.89
N ASP A 43 63.04 -5.15 22.45
CA ASP A 43 63.13 -6.57 22.10
C ASP A 43 61.83 -7.10 21.47
N SER A 44 62.00 -8.18 20.75
CA SER A 44 61.13 -9.03 19.94
C SER A 44 59.73 -9.35 20.50
N ARG A 45 58.65 -9.01 19.76
CA ARG A 45 57.38 -9.77 19.75
C ARG A 45 56.76 -9.81 18.36
N VAL A 46 56.75 -11.01 17.79
CA VAL A 46 55.98 -11.38 16.60
C VAL A 46 54.50 -11.10 16.88
N SER A 47 53.89 -10.20 16.12
CA SER A 47 52.44 -10.03 16.09
C SER A 47 51.95 -10.70 14.82
N GLU A 48 51.23 -11.82 14.98
CA GLU A 48 50.46 -12.41 13.89
C GLU A 48 49.40 -11.40 13.44
N GLU A 49 49.62 -10.80 12.28
CA GLU A 49 48.65 -10.00 11.58
C GLU A 49 47.53 -10.93 11.09
N LYS A 50 46.45 -11.01 11.89
CA LYS A 50 45.22 -11.67 11.46
C LYS A 50 44.67 -10.88 10.28
N ALA A 51 44.66 -11.51 9.11
CA ALA A 51 44.04 -10.98 7.91
C ALA A 51 42.62 -10.47 8.23
N PRO A 52 42.18 -9.34 7.65
CA PRO A 52 40.83 -8.85 7.85
C PRO A 52 39.83 -9.94 7.42
N PRO A 53 38.74 -10.16 8.17
CA PRO A 53 37.72 -11.11 7.77
C PRO A 53 37.25 -10.77 6.34
N PRO A 54 36.97 -11.78 5.50
CA PRO A 54 36.47 -11.52 4.16
C PRO A 54 35.23 -10.63 4.23
N PRO A 55 35.04 -9.70 3.26
CA PRO A 55 33.86 -8.86 3.25
C PRO A 55 32.62 -9.75 3.33
N ALA A 56 31.74 -9.47 4.29
CA ALA A 56 30.48 -10.16 4.42
C ALA A 56 29.79 -10.11 3.06
N VAL A 57 29.58 -11.27 2.44
CA VAL A 57 28.82 -11.37 1.19
C VAL A 57 27.47 -10.75 1.49
N GLU A 58 27.14 -9.63 0.85
CA GLU A 58 25.80 -9.05 0.93
C GLU A 58 24.84 -10.10 0.36
N GLN A 59 24.17 -10.83 1.24
CA GLN A 59 23.14 -11.80 0.89
C GLN A 59 21.96 -11.01 0.31
N SER A 60 21.93 -10.89 -1.01
CA SER A 60 20.88 -10.21 -1.75
C SER A 60 19.79 -11.22 -2.13
N VAL A 61 18.53 -10.79 -2.01
CA VAL A 61 17.38 -11.56 -2.48
C VAL A 61 17.15 -11.23 -3.95
N GLU A 62 17.13 -12.24 -4.80
CA GLU A 62 16.73 -12.11 -6.20
C GLU A 62 15.21 -11.97 -6.30
N TYR A 63 14.74 -10.99 -7.07
CA TYR A 63 13.32 -10.73 -7.30
C TYR A 63 12.94 -11.17 -8.70
N VAL A 64 12.27 -12.31 -8.79
CA VAL A 64 11.76 -12.86 -10.06
C VAL A 64 10.35 -12.34 -10.33
N ALA A 65 10.09 -11.87 -11.55
CA ALA A 65 8.77 -11.39 -11.96
C ALA A 65 7.75 -12.55 -11.97
N SER A 66 6.47 -12.24 -11.75
CA SER A 66 5.43 -13.28 -11.63
C SER A 66 5.29 -14.11 -12.90
N GLU A 67 5.48 -13.49 -14.06
CA GLU A 67 5.44 -14.08 -15.40
C GLU A 67 6.61 -15.05 -15.66
N GLU A 68 7.70 -14.90 -14.91
CA GLU A 68 8.93 -15.71 -15.05
C GLU A 68 8.96 -16.89 -14.06
N LEU A 69 8.03 -16.94 -13.10
CA LEU A 69 7.96 -18.01 -12.11
C LEU A 69 7.56 -19.34 -12.77
N LYS A 70 8.38 -20.36 -12.55
CA LYS A 70 8.12 -21.72 -13.04
C LYS A 70 7.30 -22.55 -12.03
N PRO A 71 6.51 -23.53 -12.48
CA PRO A 71 5.80 -24.44 -11.58
C PRO A 71 6.75 -25.17 -10.62
N LEU A 72 6.25 -25.56 -9.45
CA LEU A 72 6.92 -26.51 -8.57
C LEU A 72 6.88 -27.93 -9.15
N SER A 73 7.97 -28.68 -9.00
CA SER A 73 8.06 -30.09 -9.44
C SER A 73 7.22 -31.03 -8.58
N ASP A 74 7.13 -30.75 -7.27
CA ASP A 74 6.32 -31.51 -6.32
C ASP A 74 5.52 -30.55 -5.41
N PRO A 75 4.35 -30.06 -5.89
CA PRO A 75 3.53 -29.12 -5.13
C PRO A 75 2.90 -29.75 -3.88
N HIS A 76 2.66 -31.06 -3.86
CA HIS A 76 2.05 -31.72 -2.70
C HIS A 76 3.03 -31.76 -1.53
N THR A 77 4.28 -32.19 -1.76
CA THR A 77 5.29 -32.19 -0.70
C THR A 77 5.58 -30.77 -0.22
N LYS A 78 5.63 -29.79 -1.13
CA LYS A 78 5.83 -28.38 -0.74
C LYS A 78 4.67 -27.86 0.12
N LEU A 79 3.42 -28.17 -0.20
CA LEU A 79 2.27 -27.76 0.61
C LEU A 79 2.39 -28.21 2.07
N ALA A 80 2.88 -29.44 2.30
CA ALA A 80 2.96 -30.04 3.64
C ALA A 80 3.88 -29.27 4.61
N VAL A 81 4.86 -28.54 4.08
CA VAL A 81 5.84 -27.77 4.89
C VAL A 81 5.69 -26.26 4.74
N LEU A 82 4.84 -25.79 3.82
CA LEU A 82 4.80 -24.40 3.39
C LEU A 82 4.55 -23.41 4.54
N LEU A 83 3.56 -23.69 5.39
CA LEU A 83 3.21 -22.80 6.50
C LEU A 83 4.31 -22.75 7.57
N ASP A 84 5.00 -23.86 7.81
CA ASP A 84 6.13 -23.94 8.74
C ASP A 84 7.33 -23.16 8.20
N GLU A 85 7.66 -23.32 6.91
CA GLU A 85 8.72 -22.58 6.24
C GLU A 85 8.44 -21.06 6.23
N LEU A 86 7.18 -20.65 5.99
CA LEU A 86 6.73 -19.25 6.05
C LEU A 86 6.75 -18.67 7.48
N SER A 87 6.75 -19.52 8.49
CA SER A 87 6.78 -19.14 9.91
C SER A 87 8.18 -19.15 10.52
N SER A 88 9.21 -19.50 9.74
CA SER A 88 10.61 -19.55 10.17
C SER A 88 11.11 -18.22 10.76
N GLU A 89 12.03 -18.32 11.72
CA GLU A 89 12.74 -17.17 12.28
C GLU A 89 13.84 -16.65 11.34
N ASP A 90 14.34 -17.51 10.42
CA ASP A 90 15.28 -17.10 9.40
C ASP A 90 14.56 -16.39 8.24
N TRP A 91 14.72 -15.08 8.17
CA TRP A 91 14.08 -14.24 7.16
C TRP A 91 14.43 -14.62 5.72
N MET A 92 15.60 -15.22 5.46
CA MET A 92 15.97 -15.68 4.12
C MET A 92 15.18 -16.92 3.73
N SER A 93 15.04 -17.87 4.65
CA SER A 93 14.14 -19.02 4.49
C SER A 93 12.70 -18.56 4.23
N VAL A 94 12.21 -17.54 4.94
CA VAL A 94 10.87 -16.98 4.68
C VAL A 94 10.78 -16.34 3.29
N CYS A 95 11.81 -15.62 2.81
CA CYS A 95 11.84 -15.12 1.43
C CYS A 95 11.73 -16.24 0.40
N GLN A 96 12.44 -17.36 0.61
CA GLN A 96 12.36 -18.53 -0.27
C GLN A 96 10.97 -19.16 -0.23
N ALA A 97 10.41 -19.33 0.96
CA ALA A 97 9.07 -19.87 1.15
C ALA A 97 7.98 -18.98 0.52
N LEU A 98 8.13 -17.66 0.58
CA LEU A 98 7.25 -16.71 -0.11
C LEU A 98 7.34 -16.86 -1.63
N ASN A 99 8.53 -17.12 -2.19
CA ASN A 99 8.65 -17.41 -3.63
C ASN A 99 8.01 -18.75 -4.01
N ASP A 100 8.12 -19.77 -3.16
CA ASP A 100 7.39 -21.03 -3.37
C ASP A 100 5.87 -20.83 -3.24
N LEU A 101 5.41 -20.01 -2.31
CA LEU A 101 4.01 -19.60 -2.18
C LEU A 101 3.51 -18.90 -3.44
N ARG A 102 4.30 -17.99 -4.02
CA ARG A 102 3.98 -17.33 -5.31
C ARG A 102 3.80 -18.36 -6.43
N ARG A 103 4.72 -19.32 -6.53
CA ARG A 103 4.63 -20.41 -7.52
C ARG A 103 3.40 -21.30 -7.29
N MET A 104 3.08 -21.59 -6.02
CA MET A 104 1.86 -22.31 -5.65
C MET A 104 0.60 -21.52 -6.05
N ALA A 105 0.56 -20.22 -5.77
CA ALA A 105 -0.57 -19.37 -6.11
C ALA A 105 -0.83 -19.32 -7.62
N LEU A 106 0.22 -19.18 -8.43
CA LEU A 106 0.08 -19.02 -9.88
C LEU A 106 -0.15 -20.34 -10.64
N HIS A 107 0.50 -21.43 -10.21
CA HIS A 107 0.53 -22.69 -10.97
C HIS A 107 -0.23 -23.84 -10.31
N HIS A 108 -0.51 -23.75 -9.02
CA HIS A 108 -1.04 -24.84 -8.18
C HIS A 108 -2.12 -24.32 -7.21
N SER A 109 -2.94 -23.36 -7.66
CA SER A 109 -3.79 -22.54 -6.80
C SER A 109 -4.79 -23.32 -5.94
N SER A 110 -5.33 -24.43 -6.46
CA SER A 110 -6.31 -25.28 -5.76
C SER A 110 -5.83 -25.78 -4.40
N TYR A 111 -4.53 -26.03 -4.24
CA TYR A 111 -3.94 -26.50 -2.99
C TYR A 111 -3.96 -25.45 -1.87
N LEU A 112 -3.99 -24.16 -2.21
CA LEU A 112 -3.97 -23.08 -1.22
C LEU A 112 -5.36 -22.71 -0.71
N VAL A 113 -6.43 -23.03 -1.45
CA VAL A 113 -7.81 -22.68 -1.08
C VAL A 113 -8.16 -23.06 0.37
N PRO A 114 -7.86 -24.27 0.86
CA PRO A 114 -8.20 -24.66 2.24
C PRO A 114 -7.42 -23.91 3.33
N ILE A 115 -6.32 -23.24 2.98
CA ILE A 115 -5.41 -22.58 3.93
C ILE A 115 -5.24 -21.08 3.65
N LEU A 116 -6.12 -20.46 2.85
CA LEU A 116 -5.99 -19.06 2.45
C LEU A 116 -5.94 -18.09 3.64
N GLY A 117 -6.69 -18.36 4.70
CA GLY A 117 -6.62 -17.60 5.97
C GLY A 117 -5.21 -17.56 6.53
N ASN A 118 -4.63 -18.74 6.76
CA ASN A 118 -3.27 -18.90 7.30
C ASN A 118 -2.23 -18.25 6.37
N VAL A 119 -2.39 -18.41 5.05
CA VAL A 119 -1.53 -17.78 4.04
C VAL A 119 -1.56 -16.25 4.16
N ALA A 120 -2.74 -15.65 4.30
CA ALA A 120 -2.87 -14.21 4.49
C ALA A 120 -2.19 -13.75 5.78
N GLU A 121 -2.34 -14.49 6.88
CA GLU A 121 -1.72 -14.18 8.17
C GLU A 121 -0.17 -14.18 8.11
N VAL A 122 0.43 -15.21 7.52
CA VAL A 122 1.90 -15.29 7.41
C VAL A 122 2.47 -14.25 6.45
N ILE A 123 1.74 -13.90 5.37
CA ILE A 123 2.10 -12.77 4.51
C ILE A 123 2.09 -11.46 5.31
N VAL A 124 1.04 -11.21 6.10
CA VAL A 124 0.95 -10.02 6.95
C VAL A 124 2.11 -9.96 7.95
N LYS A 125 2.44 -11.09 8.59
CA LYS A 125 3.60 -11.20 9.49
C LYS A 125 4.89 -10.81 8.78
N ALA A 126 5.14 -11.36 7.59
CA ALA A 126 6.33 -11.05 6.78
C ALA A 126 6.37 -9.58 6.34
N MET A 127 5.23 -8.99 5.95
CA MET A 127 5.12 -7.60 5.51
C MET A 127 5.43 -6.59 6.62
N LYS A 128 5.16 -6.95 7.88
CA LYS A 128 5.50 -6.14 9.06
C LYS A 128 7.01 -6.12 9.36
N SER A 129 7.82 -6.96 8.71
CA SER A 129 9.27 -7.00 8.90
C SER A 129 9.95 -5.66 8.57
N PRO A 130 10.95 -5.23 9.35
CA PRO A 130 11.76 -4.05 9.03
C PRO A 130 12.74 -4.30 7.86
N ARG A 131 12.95 -5.57 7.49
CA ARG A 131 13.84 -5.94 6.38
C ARG A 131 13.11 -5.70 5.07
N SER A 132 13.59 -4.76 4.27
CA SER A 132 12.93 -4.41 3.01
C SER A 132 12.88 -5.54 1.99
N ALA A 133 13.85 -6.46 2.01
CA ALA A 133 13.83 -7.60 1.13
C ALA A 133 12.63 -8.51 1.43
N LEU A 134 12.50 -8.94 2.69
CA LEU A 134 11.35 -9.73 3.13
C LEU A 134 10.02 -8.98 2.94
N CYS A 135 9.98 -7.70 3.30
CA CYS A 135 8.79 -6.87 3.08
C CYS A 135 8.38 -6.84 1.61
N LYS A 136 9.32 -6.58 0.68
CA LYS A 136 9.02 -6.55 -0.75
C LYS A 136 8.58 -7.93 -1.25
N THR A 137 9.27 -9.01 -0.89
CA THR A 137 8.90 -10.37 -1.30
C THR A 137 7.49 -10.73 -0.82
N SER A 138 7.11 -10.32 0.40
CA SER A 138 5.74 -10.54 0.90
C SER A 138 4.67 -9.74 0.14
N ILE A 139 5.01 -8.54 -0.34
CA ILE A 139 4.11 -7.73 -1.18
C ILE A 139 3.96 -8.36 -2.56
N MET A 140 5.05 -8.85 -3.17
CA MET A 140 4.99 -9.59 -4.43
C MET A 140 4.14 -10.86 -4.28
N ALA A 141 4.27 -11.58 -3.16
CA ALA A 141 3.39 -12.69 -2.82
C ALA A 141 1.93 -12.26 -2.69
N SER A 142 1.65 -11.11 -2.08
CA SER A 142 0.30 -10.56 -1.99
C SER A 142 -0.30 -10.30 -3.38
N THR A 143 0.48 -9.74 -4.31
CA THR A 143 0.06 -9.52 -5.70
C THR A 143 -0.39 -10.82 -6.37
N ASP A 144 0.41 -11.89 -6.25
CA ASP A 144 0.10 -13.19 -6.84
C ASP A 144 -1.11 -13.86 -6.15
N ILE A 145 -1.26 -13.67 -4.84
CA ILE A 145 -2.45 -14.11 -4.10
C ILE A 145 -3.70 -13.37 -4.57
N PHE A 146 -3.67 -12.06 -4.76
CA PHE A 146 -4.81 -11.33 -5.32
C PHE A 146 -5.13 -11.77 -6.75
N HIS A 147 -4.11 -12.01 -7.57
CA HIS A 147 -4.29 -12.51 -8.92
C HIS A 147 -5.08 -13.82 -8.94
N SER A 148 -4.66 -14.80 -8.14
CA SER A 148 -5.24 -16.15 -8.15
C SER A 148 -6.54 -16.26 -7.35
N PHE A 149 -6.67 -15.51 -6.25
CA PHE A 149 -7.74 -15.69 -5.26
C PHE A 149 -8.57 -14.44 -5.00
N GLY A 150 -8.39 -13.33 -5.73
CA GLY A 150 -9.13 -12.08 -5.48
C GLY A 150 -10.65 -12.25 -5.39
N HIS A 151 -11.22 -13.14 -6.19
CA HIS A 151 -12.65 -13.46 -6.18
C HIS A 151 -13.11 -14.25 -4.93
N LEU A 152 -12.20 -14.90 -4.20
CA LEU A 152 -12.48 -15.69 -3.00
C LEU A 152 -12.02 -15.00 -1.72
N LEU A 153 -10.95 -14.20 -1.75
CA LEU A 153 -10.29 -13.68 -0.54
C LEU A 153 -11.23 -12.93 0.39
N LEU A 154 -12.20 -12.19 -0.15
CA LEU A 154 -13.17 -11.44 0.65
C LEU A 154 -14.30 -12.31 1.23
N SER A 155 -14.50 -13.53 0.74
CA SER A 155 -15.56 -14.46 1.19
C SER A 155 -15.05 -15.67 1.96
N THR A 156 -13.78 -16.07 1.77
CA THR A 156 -13.20 -17.28 2.35
C THR A 156 -12.16 -17.02 3.44
N THR A 157 -11.69 -15.78 3.57
CA THR A 157 -10.72 -15.41 4.61
C THR A 157 -11.49 -14.86 5.81
N GLU A 158 -11.05 -15.20 7.01
CA GLU A 158 -11.48 -14.53 8.23
C GLU A 158 -11.39 -13.00 8.04
N GLU A 159 -12.44 -12.27 8.39
CA GLU A 159 -12.54 -10.83 8.07
C GLU A 159 -11.31 -10.05 8.54
N ASN A 160 -10.77 -10.42 9.70
CA ASN A 160 -9.59 -9.80 10.29
C ASN A 160 -8.32 -9.97 9.43
N ALA A 161 -8.12 -11.12 8.77
CA ALA A 161 -6.89 -11.38 8.03
C ALA A 161 -6.82 -10.53 6.75
N PHE A 162 -7.93 -10.41 6.01
CA PHE A 162 -7.99 -9.50 4.85
C PHE A 162 -7.82 -8.04 5.28
N ASP A 163 -8.49 -7.62 6.35
CA ASP A 163 -8.40 -6.24 6.84
C ASP A 163 -6.97 -5.87 7.26
N GLN A 164 -6.25 -6.79 7.89
CA GLN A 164 -4.83 -6.62 8.20
C GLN A 164 -3.97 -6.53 6.93
N LEU A 165 -4.23 -7.37 5.93
CA LEU A 165 -3.50 -7.34 4.66
C LEU A 165 -3.71 -6.01 3.92
N LEU A 166 -4.95 -5.56 3.81
CA LEU A 166 -5.32 -4.27 3.23
C LEU A 166 -4.63 -3.11 3.97
N LEU A 167 -4.71 -3.09 5.30
CA LEU A 167 -4.06 -2.08 6.13
C LEU A 167 -2.55 -2.05 5.88
N GLN A 168 -1.88 -3.21 5.89
CA GLN A 168 -0.44 -3.26 5.69
C GLN A 168 -0.06 -2.77 4.30
N LEU A 169 -0.76 -3.18 3.24
CA LEU A 169 -0.48 -2.70 1.88
C LEU A 169 -0.61 -1.19 1.77
N LEU A 170 -1.68 -0.60 2.31
CA LEU A 170 -1.88 0.86 2.33
C LEU A 170 -0.76 1.58 3.09
N LEU A 171 -0.32 1.04 4.23
CA LEU A 171 0.81 1.59 4.98
C LEU A 171 2.13 1.49 4.19
N LYS A 172 2.38 0.36 3.52
CA LYS A 172 3.60 0.15 2.73
C LYS A 172 3.62 0.96 1.43
N ALA A 173 2.46 1.29 0.85
CA ALA A 173 2.34 2.21 -0.26
C ALA A 173 2.47 3.69 0.16
N SER A 174 2.40 3.98 1.46
CA SER A 174 2.38 5.36 2.00
C SER A 174 3.71 5.83 2.61
N GLN A 175 4.78 5.04 2.50
CA GLN A 175 6.12 5.38 3.00
C GLN A 175 7.02 5.97 1.91
N ASP A 176 8.17 6.52 2.32
CA ASP A 176 9.12 7.17 1.41
C ASP A 176 10.10 6.20 0.72
N LYS A 177 10.10 4.91 1.10
CA LYS A 177 10.99 3.91 0.50
C LYS A 177 10.44 3.43 -0.84
N ARG A 178 10.81 4.12 -1.92
CA ARG A 178 10.37 3.89 -3.30
C ARG A 178 10.27 2.40 -3.69
N PHE A 179 11.36 1.66 -3.45
CA PHE A 179 11.45 0.22 -3.77
C PHE A 179 10.33 -0.65 -3.17
N VAL A 180 9.81 -0.28 -2.01
CA VAL A 180 8.72 -1.00 -1.33
C VAL A 180 7.37 -0.38 -1.66
N CYS A 181 7.29 0.96 -1.74
CA CYS A 181 6.02 1.64 -2.00
C CYS A 181 5.49 1.36 -3.42
N GLU A 182 6.34 1.36 -4.44
CA GLU A 182 5.95 1.05 -5.82
C GLU A 182 5.42 -0.39 -5.94
N GLU A 183 6.02 -1.33 -5.21
CA GLU A 183 5.55 -2.71 -5.21
C GLU A 183 4.20 -2.84 -4.47
N ALA A 184 4.01 -2.09 -3.38
CA ALA A 184 2.74 -2.08 -2.65
C ALA A 184 1.61 -1.45 -3.47
N GLU A 185 1.91 -0.41 -4.24
CA GLU A 185 0.94 0.21 -5.16
C GLU A 185 0.48 -0.77 -6.24
N LYS A 186 1.40 -1.54 -6.84
CA LYS A 186 1.05 -2.63 -7.78
C LYS A 186 0.16 -3.69 -7.13
N ALA A 187 0.46 -4.08 -5.90
CA ALA A 187 -0.34 -5.05 -5.16
C ALA A 187 -1.76 -4.53 -4.89
N ILE A 188 -1.89 -3.26 -4.48
CA ILE A 188 -3.20 -2.59 -4.27
C ILE A 188 -3.98 -2.52 -5.59
N GLU A 189 -3.32 -2.17 -6.70
CA GLU A 189 -3.97 -2.15 -8.01
C GLU A 189 -4.46 -3.55 -8.40
N LYS A 190 -3.62 -4.58 -8.23
CA LYS A 190 -4.00 -5.98 -8.50
C LYS A 190 -5.18 -6.41 -7.64
N MET A 191 -5.19 -6.05 -6.35
CA MET A 191 -6.32 -6.30 -5.45
C MET A 191 -7.61 -5.66 -5.97
N ALA A 192 -7.59 -4.38 -6.33
CA ALA A 192 -8.76 -3.68 -6.84
C ALA A 192 -9.29 -4.28 -8.16
N ILE A 193 -8.40 -4.77 -9.02
CA ILE A 193 -8.74 -5.42 -10.29
C ILE A 193 -9.28 -6.84 -10.08
N SER A 194 -8.72 -7.61 -9.16
CA SER A 194 -9.05 -9.04 -9.03
C SER A 194 -10.17 -9.35 -8.04
N THR A 195 -10.53 -8.41 -7.17
CA THR A 195 -11.59 -8.62 -6.16
C THR A 195 -12.96 -8.12 -6.64
N SER A 196 -14.01 -8.64 -5.99
CA SER A 196 -15.39 -8.15 -6.16
C SER A 196 -15.49 -6.69 -5.71
N PRO A 197 -15.93 -5.76 -6.57
CA PRO A 197 -15.87 -4.33 -6.29
C PRO A 197 -16.60 -3.89 -5.03
N LEU A 198 -17.82 -4.39 -4.80
CA LEU A 198 -18.68 -3.90 -3.71
C LEU A 198 -18.15 -4.28 -2.31
N PRO A 199 -17.79 -5.54 -2.02
CA PRO A 199 -17.17 -5.87 -0.75
C PRO A 199 -15.86 -5.12 -0.51
N LEU A 200 -15.00 -4.97 -1.52
CA LEU A 200 -13.76 -4.21 -1.37
C LEU A 200 -14.03 -2.73 -1.10
N LEU A 201 -14.99 -2.12 -1.79
CA LEU A 201 -15.40 -0.73 -1.58
C LEU A 201 -15.82 -0.49 -0.12
N LYS A 202 -16.62 -1.40 0.46
CA LYS A 202 -17.03 -1.34 1.87
C LYS A 202 -15.83 -1.38 2.82
N LYS A 203 -14.82 -2.22 2.53
CA LYS A 203 -13.58 -2.28 3.32
C LYS A 203 -12.72 -1.01 3.18
N LEU A 204 -12.70 -0.38 2.01
CA LEU A 204 -11.92 0.83 1.73
C LEU A 204 -12.50 2.11 2.36
N GLN A 205 -13.79 2.12 2.70
CA GLN A 205 -14.50 3.30 3.20
C GLN A 205 -13.84 3.93 4.45
N SER A 206 -13.32 3.12 5.37
CA SER A 206 -12.65 3.63 6.57
C SER A 206 -11.30 4.33 6.26
N TYR A 207 -10.68 4.01 5.13
CA TYR A 207 -9.34 4.51 4.79
C TYR A 207 -9.36 5.81 4.00
N VAL A 208 -10.45 6.13 3.28
CA VAL A 208 -10.58 7.42 2.59
C VAL A 208 -10.83 8.59 3.54
N HIS A 209 -11.06 8.33 4.84
CA HIS A 209 -11.11 9.34 5.91
C HIS A 209 -9.92 9.23 6.89
N HIS A 210 -8.90 8.43 6.57
CA HIS A 210 -7.78 8.17 7.46
C HIS A 210 -6.97 9.45 7.80
N ALA A 211 -6.42 9.58 9.02
CA ALA A 211 -5.69 10.79 9.41
C ALA A 211 -4.42 11.05 8.55
N ASN A 212 -3.72 9.98 8.16
CA ASN A 212 -2.56 10.06 7.26
C ASN A 212 -2.99 10.32 5.81
N LEU A 213 -2.59 11.48 5.27
CA LEU A 213 -2.92 11.93 3.91
C LEU A 213 -2.51 10.90 2.84
N ARG A 214 -1.34 10.27 2.98
CA ARG A 214 -0.83 9.32 1.98
C ARG A 214 -1.66 8.04 1.95
N VAL A 215 -2.06 7.54 3.12
CA VAL A 215 -2.97 6.39 3.23
C VAL A 215 -4.31 6.71 2.57
N ARG A 216 -4.87 7.91 2.81
CA ARG A 216 -6.10 8.34 2.15
C ARG A 216 -5.96 8.35 0.63
N ALA A 217 -4.86 8.89 0.10
CA ALA A 217 -4.63 8.93 -1.33
C ALA A 217 -4.55 7.53 -1.95
N LYS A 218 -3.84 6.59 -1.31
CA LYS A 218 -3.76 5.20 -1.78
C LYS A 218 -5.11 4.48 -1.72
N ALA A 219 -5.88 4.71 -0.65
CA ALA A 219 -7.24 4.18 -0.54
C ALA A 219 -8.18 4.77 -1.59
N ALA A 220 -8.08 6.07 -1.88
CA ALA A 220 -8.86 6.74 -2.90
C ALA A 220 -8.59 6.17 -4.30
N VAL A 221 -7.32 5.90 -4.63
CA VAL A 221 -6.95 5.25 -5.90
C VAL A 221 -7.51 3.83 -5.99
N ALA A 222 -7.41 3.03 -4.93
CA ALA A 222 -8.01 1.70 -4.91
C ALA A 222 -9.54 1.77 -5.07
N MET A 223 -10.17 2.74 -4.41
CA MET A 223 -11.60 2.99 -4.46
C MET A 223 -12.06 3.40 -5.86
N SER A 224 -11.33 4.28 -6.54
CA SER A 224 -11.68 4.70 -7.91
C SER A 224 -11.65 3.54 -8.90
N LYS A 225 -10.68 2.63 -8.77
CA LYS A 225 -10.61 1.38 -9.55
C LYS A 225 -11.77 0.43 -9.25
N CYS A 226 -12.24 0.37 -8.00
CA CYS A 226 -13.44 -0.40 -7.66
C CYS A 226 -14.66 0.19 -8.34
N VAL A 227 -14.88 1.50 -8.20
CA VAL A 227 -16.03 2.21 -8.78
C VAL A 227 -16.05 2.10 -10.30
N SER A 228 -14.90 2.20 -10.99
CA SER A 228 -14.84 2.08 -12.45
C SER A 228 -15.24 0.69 -12.99
N LYS A 229 -15.30 -0.32 -12.13
CA LYS A 229 -15.73 -1.70 -12.48
C LYS A 229 -17.19 -1.97 -12.12
N MET A 230 -17.87 -1.06 -11.42
CA MET A 230 -19.26 -1.23 -11.02
C MET A 230 -20.20 -0.85 -12.15
N GLY A 231 -21.26 -1.61 -12.33
CA GLY A 231 -22.43 -1.15 -13.07
C GLY A 231 -23.34 -0.31 -12.17
N ILE A 232 -24.28 0.42 -12.78
CA ILE A 232 -25.19 1.30 -12.05
C ILE A 232 -25.93 0.63 -10.89
N GLU A 233 -26.38 -0.63 -11.06
CA GLU A 233 -27.11 -1.36 -10.02
C GLU A 233 -26.25 -1.63 -8.77
N VAL A 234 -24.96 -1.93 -8.96
CA VAL A 234 -24.02 -2.11 -7.85
C VAL A 234 -23.71 -0.78 -7.16
N MET A 235 -23.63 0.31 -7.93
CA MET A 235 -23.48 1.66 -7.37
C MET A 235 -24.71 2.09 -6.57
N LYS A 236 -25.92 1.76 -7.04
CA LYS A 236 -27.18 1.98 -6.33
C LYS A 236 -27.25 1.13 -5.04
N GLU A 237 -26.81 -0.12 -5.08
CA GLU A 237 -26.74 -1.01 -3.91
C GLU A 237 -25.82 -0.43 -2.82
N PHE A 238 -24.66 0.11 -3.20
CA PHE A 238 -23.80 0.81 -2.25
C PHE A 238 -24.42 2.14 -1.79
N GLY A 239 -25.06 2.86 -2.70
CA GLY A 239 -25.63 4.18 -2.50
C GLY A 239 -24.90 5.24 -3.31
N LEU A 240 -25.54 5.74 -4.38
CA LEU A 240 -24.99 6.79 -5.24
C LEU A 240 -24.65 8.07 -4.45
N ALA A 241 -25.53 8.49 -3.54
CA ALA A 241 -25.28 9.65 -2.70
C ALA A 241 -24.02 9.49 -1.84
N ALA A 242 -23.80 8.31 -1.25
CA ALA A 242 -22.62 8.02 -0.44
C ALA A 242 -21.33 8.01 -1.29
N LEU A 243 -21.37 7.44 -2.51
CA LEU A 243 -20.26 7.51 -3.46
C LEU A 243 -19.90 8.95 -3.82
N LEU A 244 -20.90 9.77 -4.14
CA LEU A 244 -20.70 11.18 -4.46
C LEU A 244 -20.14 11.97 -3.27
N GLN A 245 -20.63 11.68 -2.05
CA GLN A 245 -20.14 12.33 -0.84
C GLN A 245 -18.67 12.03 -0.59
N MET A 246 -18.27 10.76 -0.68
CA MET A 246 -16.85 10.37 -0.57
C MET A 246 -15.99 11.04 -1.66
N ALA A 247 -16.47 11.07 -2.92
CA ALA A 247 -15.76 11.73 -4.00
C ALA A 247 -15.59 13.23 -3.75
N ALA A 248 -16.65 13.91 -3.32
CA ALA A 248 -16.65 15.34 -3.05
C ALA A 248 -15.70 15.71 -1.90
N GLU A 249 -15.62 14.90 -0.86
CA GLU A 249 -14.65 15.08 0.23
C GLU A 249 -13.21 14.93 -0.28
N LEU A 250 -12.94 13.90 -1.10
CA LEU A 250 -11.62 13.64 -1.67
C LEU A 250 -11.17 14.71 -2.70
N LEU A 251 -12.09 15.40 -3.38
CA LEU A 251 -11.75 16.55 -4.23
C LEU A 251 -11.06 17.68 -3.47
N ASN A 252 -11.30 17.78 -2.16
CA ASN A 252 -10.70 18.77 -1.28
C ASN A 252 -9.46 18.24 -0.53
N ASP A 253 -9.01 17.01 -0.83
CA ASP A 253 -7.84 16.44 -0.19
C ASP A 253 -6.57 17.23 -0.54
N ARG A 254 -5.59 17.20 0.36
CA ARG A 254 -4.31 17.91 0.21
C ARG A 254 -3.43 17.26 -0.86
N LEU A 255 -3.53 15.94 -1.06
CA LEU A 255 -2.71 15.24 -2.05
C LEU A 255 -3.38 15.23 -3.45
N PRO A 256 -2.63 15.55 -4.52
CA PRO A 256 -3.18 15.56 -5.88
C PRO A 256 -3.68 14.19 -6.33
N GLU A 257 -3.02 13.11 -5.88
CA GLU A 257 -3.40 11.73 -6.16
C GLU A 257 -4.83 11.40 -5.68
N ALA A 258 -5.19 11.83 -4.47
CA ALA A 258 -6.54 11.66 -3.93
C ALA A 258 -7.58 12.45 -4.75
N ARG A 259 -7.25 13.70 -5.12
CA ARG A 259 -8.13 14.55 -5.93
C ARG A 259 -8.34 13.98 -7.34
N GLU A 260 -7.32 13.36 -7.93
CA GLU A 260 -7.42 12.72 -9.25
C GLU A 260 -8.28 11.44 -9.20
N ALA A 261 -8.08 10.63 -8.15
CA ALA A 261 -8.94 9.47 -7.93
C ALA A 261 -10.40 9.86 -7.74
N ALA A 262 -10.67 10.97 -7.04
CA ALA A 262 -12.02 11.53 -6.88
C ALA A 262 -12.65 11.94 -8.21
N ARG A 263 -11.91 12.63 -9.09
CA ARG A 263 -12.38 12.96 -10.44
C ARG A 263 -12.72 11.70 -11.23
N SER A 264 -11.83 10.70 -11.20
CA SER A 264 -12.06 9.41 -11.87
C SER A 264 -13.32 8.69 -11.36
N MET A 265 -13.58 8.73 -10.05
CA MET A 265 -14.82 8.21 -9.46
C MET A 265 -16.05 8.94 -10.01
N ILE A 266 -16.02 10.28 -10.04
CA ILE A 266 -17.13 11.10 -10.53
C ILE A 266 -17.45 10.79 -12.00
N TYR A 267 -16.42 10.70 -12.85
CA TYR A 267 -16.62 10.30 -14.25
C TYR A 267 -17.20 8.88 -14.38
N SER A 268 -16.77 7.93 -13.55
CA SER A 268 -17.30 6.57 -13.57
C SER A 268 -18.77 6.54 -13.15
N ILE A 269 -19.12 7.25 -12.06
CA ILE A 269 -20.50 7.34 -11.57
C ILE A 269 -21.40 7.99 -12.62
N TYR A 270 -20.97 9.13 -13.19
CA TYR A 270 -21.72 9.81 -14.25
C TYR A 270 -21.88 8.92 -15.49
N GLY A 271 -20.81 8.22 -15.89
CA GLY A 271 -20.83 7.33 -17.05
C GLY A 271 -21.88 6.21 -16.93
N GLU A 272 -22.02 5.62 -15.74
CA GLU A 272 -23.04 4.59 -15.48
C GLU A 272 -24.43 5.19 -15.26
N PHE A 273 -24.53 6.29 -14.53
CA PHE A 273 -25.79 7.02 -14.31
C PHE A 273 -26.41 7.44 -15.63
N SER A 274 -25.62 8.02 -16.54
CA SER A 274 -26.12 8.51 -17.82
C SER A 274 -26.60 7.40 -18.75
N LYS A 275 -26.00 6.21 -18.67
CA LYS A 275 -26.45 5.03 -19.43
C LYS A 275 -27.80 4.51 -18.92
N ASP A 276 -27.99 4.50 -17.61
CA ASP A 276 -29.19 3.98 -16.94
C ASP A 276 -30.45 4.79 -17.25
N SER A 277 -30.34 6.12 -17.26
CA SER A 277 -31.45 7.01 -17.58
C SER A 277 -31.75 7.13 -19.09
N GLY A 278 -31.16 6.28 -19.93
CA GLY A 278 -31.47 6.21 -21.37
C GLY A 278 -30.92 7.37 -22.22
N LEU A 279 -29.98 8.15 -21.69
CA LEU A 279 -29.55 9.46 -22.21
C LEU A 279 -28.53 9.39 -23.37
N LYS A 280 -28.67 8.42 -24.28
CA LYS A 280 -27.75 8.24 -25.43
C LYS A 280 -28.27 8.81 -26.76
N ASN A 281 -29.44 9.44 -26.78
CA ASN A 281 -29.96 10.09 -27.99
C ASN A 281 -29.58 11.58 -27.97
N ASP A 282 -29.17 12.13 -29.12
CA ASP A 282 -28.58 13.48 -29.24
C ASP A 282 -29.53 14.64 -28.84
N ASP A 283 -30.83 14.37 -28.66
CA ASP A 283 -31.82 15.34 -28.14
C ASP A 283 -31.90 15.38 -26.59
N ASP A 284 -31.24 14.45 -25.87
CA ASP A 284 -31.38 14.24 -24.41
C ASP A 284 -30.21 14.76 -23.55
N ALA A 285 -29.19 15.40 -24.15
CA ALA A 285 -28.03 15.87 -23.40
C ALA A 285 -28.37 16.93 -22.33
N SER A 286 -29.40 17.75 -22.57
CA SER A 286 -29.91 18.72 -21.58
C SER A 286 -30.60 18.02 -20.41
N SER A 287 -31.41 17.00 -20.70
CA SER A 287 -32.11 16.18 -19.70
C SER A 287 -31.13 15.39 -18.82
N ALA A 288 -30.04 14.91 -19.43
CA ALA A 288 -28.92 14.26 -18.75
C ALA A 288 -28.25 15.16 -17.71
N ALA A 289 -27.90 16.37 -18.16
CA ALA A 289 -27.24 17.36 -17.34
C ALA A 289 -28.14 17.80 -16.17
N GLU A 290 -29.44 18.01 -16.42
CA GLU A 290 -30.41 18.33 -15.37
C GLU A 290 -30.57 17.21 -14.34
N SER A 291 -30.70 15.95 -14.80
CA SER A 291 -30.82 14.78 -13.92
C SER A 291 -29.58 14.59 -13.06
N TRP A 292 -28.38 14.75 -13.64
CA TRP A 292 -27.12 14.72 -12.92
C TRP A 292 -27.00 15.86 -11.90
N GLN A 293 -27.39 17.08 -12.28
CA GLN A 293 -27.40 18.24 -11.39
C GLN A 293 -28.35 18.01 -10.20
N ASN A 294 -29.52 17.41 -10.44
CA ASN A 294 -30.49 17.05 -9.40
C ASN A 294 -29.92 15.98 -8.45
N LEU A 295 -29.25 14.96 -8.96
CA LEU A 295 -28.57 13.96 -8.14
C LEU A 295 -27.48 14.60 -7.26
N CYS A 296 -26.63 15.46 -7.86
CA CYS A 296 -25.59 16.17 -7.12
C CYS A 296 -26.17 17.06 -6.02
N SER A 297 -27.23 17.81 -6.33
CA SER A 297 -27.84 18.77 -5.40
C SER A 297 -28.61 18.11 -4.26
N SER A 298 -29.19 16.92 -4.51
CA SER A 298 -29.85 16.13 -3.47
C SER A 298 -28.88 15.33 -2.60
N SER A 299 -27.68 15.02 -3.11
CA SER A 299 -26.67 14.21 -2.41
C SER A 299 -25.62 15.01 -1.64
N LEU A 300 -25.38 16.27 -2.01
CA LEU A 300 -24.23 17.06 -1.54
C LEU A 300 -24.62 18.45 -1.05
N ALA A 301 -23.78 19.04 -0.21
CA ALA A 301 -23.89 20.44 0.17
C ALA A 301 -23.75 21.36 -1.08
N PRO A 302 -24.39 22.55 -1.12
CA PRO A 302 -24.51 23.35 -2.36
C PRO A 302 -23.21 23.61 -3.12
N ILE A 303 -22.13 23.93 -2.40
CA ILE A 303 -20.81 24.21 -3.00
C ILE A 303 -20.22 22.93 -3.61
N ALA A 304 -20.28 21.81 -2.87
CA ALA A 304 -19.79 20.52 -3.35
C ALA A 304 -20.60 20.01 -4.53
N ALA A 305 -21.93 20.16 -4.50
CA ALA A 305 -22.82 19.80 -5.60
C ALA A 305 -22.44 20.51 -6.90
N GLN A 306 -22.21 21.83 -6.85
CA GLN A 306 -21.81 22.62 -8.01
C GLN A 306 -20.43 22.21 -8.54
N LEU A 307 -19.47 21.91 -7.66
CA LEU A 307 -18.14 21.48 -8.07
C LEU A 307 -18.18 20.10 -8.74
N VAL A 308 -18.89 19.14 -8.15
CA VAL A 308 -19.04 17.79 -8.71
C VAL A 308 -19.80 17.81 -10.03
N ALA A 309 -20.88 18.60 -10.13
CA ALA A 309 -21.65 18.73 -11.36
C ALA A 309 -20.79 19.22 -12.54
N LYS A 310 -19.94 20.23 -12.30
CA LYS A 310 -19.08 20.83 -13.33
C LYS A 310 -17.98 19.92 -13.86
N ILE A 311 -17.54 18.92 -13.09
CA ILE A 311 -16.40 18.05 -13.49
C ILE A 311 -16.72 17.30 -14.78
N VAL A 312 -17.97 16.90 -14.99
CA VAL A 312 -18.38 16.11 -16.17
C VAL A 312 -18.94 16.96 -17.31
N SER A 313 -19.06 18.28 -17.09
CA SER A 313 -19.53 19.24 -18.09
C SER A 313 -18.40 19.92 -18.88
N LEU A 314 -17.14 19.51 -18.63
CA LEU A 314 -15.93 20.05 -19.25
C LEU A 314 -15.28 19.04 -20.20
#